data_AF-A0A2I4GIK1-F1
#
_entry.id   AF-A0A2I4GIK1-F1
#
_cell.length_a   1.000
_cell.length_b   1.000
_cell.length_c   1.000
_cell.angle_alpha   90.00
_cell.angle_beta   90.00
_cell.angle_gamma   90.00
#
_symmetry.space_group_name_H-M   'P 1'
#
loop_
_entity.id
_entity.type
_entity.pdbx_description
1 polymer ?
#
loop_
_entity_poly.entity_id
_entity_poly.type
_entity_poly.pdbx_seq_one_letter_code
_entity_poly.pdbx_strand_id
1 'polypeptide(L)'
;MLSQLTRWQLPLPLGNSTLSIAPPEPAHSPTHPLVPPNSQNNSFRSISDELSVQDETDPVQDNESFGVTDDNGGDLSMEGVKECNFYMGTWVKDEGYPIYKQGSCPYVDEAFDCQSNGRGDSDYLKWRWKPDGCDLPRFNATDFLARIRGKRLMLVGDSMNRNQFESILCLLREGLHNKSKMYEIHGHKITKGRGYFVFKFEDYSCTVEFVRSHFLVKEGVRVNAHGNSNPTLSIDQIDKTAKRWKRADILVFNTGHWWTHGKTARGKNYYKEGDYLYPQFDSVVAYKRALRTWANWVDKNVNPKKQLVFYRGYSSAHFRGGDWDSGGSCNGETGPVLSGTILNNYPQKMKIVDEVLKEMQVPVKLLNVTRLTNFRKDGHPSIYGKNVTAGKKVSTRRQDCSHWCLPGVPDAWNELIYATLVSQQIGTKKKIQ
;
A
#
# COMPACT_ATOMS: atom_id res chain seq x y z
N MET A 1 -4.08 -30.27 34.79
CA MET A 1 -5.23 -29.34 34.59
C MET A 1 -5.24 -28.90 33.14
N LEU A 2 -6.22 -29.40 32.38
CA LEU A 2 -6.28 -29.40 30.92
C LEU A 2 -6.79 -28.08 30.33
N SER A 3 -6.26 -27.78 29.14
CA SER A 3 -6.64 -26.72 28.22
C SER A 3 -8.05 -26.88 27.65
N GLN A 4 -8.76 -25.76 27.43
CA GLN A 4 -9.87 -25.72 26.48
C GLN A 4 -9.58 -24.71 25.35
N LEU A 5 -9.36 -25.28 24.17
CA LEU A 5 -9.41 -24.63 22.86
C LEU A 5 -10.83 -24.82 22.33
N THR A 6 -11.60 -23.74 22.14
CA THR A 6 -12.89 -23.81 21.44
C THR A 6 -12.69 -23.56 19.93
N ARG A 7 -13.00 -24.62 19.18
CA ARG A 7 -12.96 -24.73 17.72
C ARG A 7 -14.36 -24.35 17.21
N TRP A 8 -14.48 -23.34 16.36
CA TRP A 8 -15.74 -23.01 15.69
C TRP A 8 -15.87 -23.85 14.41
N GLN A 9 -16.73 -24.87 14.44
CA GLN A 9 -17.26 -25.56 13.27
C GLN A 9 -18.67 -25.00 12.98
N LEU A 10 -18.90 -24.56 11.74
CA LEU A 10 -20.23 -24.26 11.20
C LEU A 10 -20.97 -25.59 10.95
N PRO A 11 -22.26 -25.72 11.34
CA PRO A 11 -23.06 -26.86 10.91
C PRO A 11 -23.66 -26.63 9.51
N LEU A 12 -23.63 -27.68 8.70
CA LEU A 12 -24.49 -27.89 7.52
C LEU A 12 -25.94 -28.14 7.98
N PRO A 13 -26.99 -27.68 7.26
CA PRO A 13 -28.34 -28.15 7.50
C PRO A 13 -28.65 -29.38 6.63
N LEU A 14 -29.16 -30.43 7.29
CA LEU A 14 -29.91 -31.53 6.67
C LEU A 14 -31.40 -31.13 6.58
N GLY A 15 -32.09 -31.64 5.55
CA GLY A 15 -33.55 -31.49 5.32
C GLY A 15 -34.39 -32.06 6.49
N ASN A 16 -35.71 -31.93 6.53
CA ASN A 16 -36.74 -31.90 5.48
C ASN A 16 -38.05 -31.43 6.16
N SER A 17 -38.96 -30.75 5.46
CA SER A 17 -40.42 -30.98 5.52
C SER A 17 -41.19 -29.81 4.90
N THR A 18 -42.01 -30.18 3.91
CA THR A 18 -43.01 -29.40 3.21
C THR A 18 -44.23 -29.13 4.08
N LEU A 19 -44.65 -27.88 4.19
CA LEU A 19 -46.03 -27.48 4.51
C LEU A 19 -46.32 -26.14 3.82
N SER A 20 -47.18 -26.21 2.79
CA SER A 20 -47.72 -25.06 2.05
C SER A 20 -48.60 -24.20 2.96
N ILE A 21 -48.31 -22.90 3.02
CA ILE A 21 -49.26 -21.87 3.45
C ILE A 21 -49.20 -20.74 2.42
N ALA A 22 -50.36 -20.42 1.86
CA ALA A 22 -50.55 -19.44 0.79
C ALA A 22 -50.29 -17.99 1.27
N PRO A 23 -49.85 -17.08 0.38
CA PRO A 23 -49.60 -15.68 0.73
C PRO A 23 -50.90 -14.86 0.78
N PRO A 24 -51.03 -13.87 1.69
CA PRO A 24 -52.12 -12.91 1.64
C PRO A 24 -51.87 -11.82 0.58
N GLU A 25 -52.95 -11.37 -0.05
CA GLU A 25 -53.01 -10.35 -1.11
C GLU A 25 -52.56 -8.95 -0.65
N PRO A 26 -52.13 -8.06 -1.59
CA PRO A 26 -51.57 -6.77 -1.27
C PRO A 26 -52.64 -5.69 -1.03
N ALA A 27 -52.49 -4.94 0.06
CA ALA A 27 -53.29 -3.77 0.37
C ALA A 27 -52.92 -2.55 -0.50
N HIS A 28 -53.95 -1.86 -0.96
CA HIS A 28 -53.96 -0.70 -1.85
C HIS A 28 -53.13 0.50 -1.35
N SER A 29 -52.42 1.15 -2.27
CA SER A 29 -51.82 2.48 -2.10
C SER A 29 -52.73 3.56 -2.72
N PRO A 30 -52.92 4.73 -2.09
CA PRO A 30 -53.66 5.84 -2.69
C PRO A 30 -52.79 6.69 -3.61
N THR A 31 -53.35 7.00 -4.78
CA THR A 31 -52.88 7.88 -5.84
C THR A 31 -53.13 9.36 -5.52
N HIS A 32 -52.25 10.26 -5.98
CA HIS A 32 -52.49 11.67 -6.39
C HIS A 32 -51.14 12.32 -6.83
N PRO A 33 -51.09 13.42 -7.62
CA PRO A 33 -51.45 13.51 -9.03
C PRO A 33 -50.29 14.04 -9.94
N LEU A 34 -50.52 13.94 -11.25
CA LEU A 34 -49.69 14.36 -12.39
C LEU A 34 -49.55 15.89 -12.54
N VAL A 35 -48.37 16.34 -12.99
CA VAL A 35 -48.10 17.64 -13.63
C VAL A 35 -47.18 17.40 -14.86
N PRO A 36 -47.39 18.07 -16.01
CA PRO A 36 -47.05 17.54 -17.35
C PRO A 36 -45.64 17.89 -17.86
N PRO A 37 -45.19 17.27 -18.97
CA PRO A 37 -43.88 17.53 -19.56
C PRO A 37 -43.94 18.72 -20.53
N ASN A 38 -42.86 19.50 -20.61
CA ASN A 38 -42.63 20.38 -21.75
C ASN A 38 -41.34 19.99 -22.47
N SER A 39 -41.53 19.60 -23.71
CA SER A 39 -40.56 19.23 -24.73
C SER A 39 -40.06 20.46 -25.49
N GLN A 40 -38.76 20.55 -25.75
CA GLN A 40 -38.18 20.93 -27.06
C GLN A 40 -36.81 20.23 -27.14
N ASN A 41 -36.68 19.11 -27.87
CA ASN A 41 -36.29 19.03 -29.27
C ASN A 41 -35.18 20.01 -29.67
N ASN A 42 -33.96 19.49 -29.83
CA ASN A 42 -33.30 19.64 -31.12
C ASN A 42 -32.40 18.43 -31.43
N SER A 43 -32.79 17.76 -32.50
CA SER A 43 -32.10 16.69 -33.21
C SER A 43 -30.84 17.20 -33.90
N PHE A 44 -29.78 16.39 -33.95
CA PHE A 44 -29.02 16.18 -35.18
C PHE A 44 -28.41 14.77 -35.17
N ARG A 45 -28.73 14.02 -36.22
CA ARG A 45 -28.18 12.70 -36.55
C ARG A 45 -27.11 12.86 -37.63
N SER A 46 -26.05 12.06 -37.47
CA SER A 46 -25.21 11.40 -38.48
C SER A 46 -24.51 12.23 -39.55
N ILE A 47 -23.22 11.97 -39.75
CA ILE A 47 -22.68 11.33 -40.97
C ILE A 47 -21.23 10.89 -40.70
N SER A 48 -20.95 9.63 -41.02
CA SER A 48 -19.64 9.03 -41.25
C SER A 48 -19.19 9.34 -42.67
N ASP A 49 -17.90 9.60 -42.89
CA ASP A 49 -17.20 9.17 -44.11
C ASP A 49 -15.68 9.25 -43.93
N GLU A 50 -15.01 8.18 -44.37
CA GLU A 50 -13.57 8.08 -44.64
C GLU A 50 -13.23 8.90 -45.89
N LEU A 51 -12.01 9.46 -45.95
CA LEU A 51 -11.14 9.33 -47.13
C LEU A 51 -9.72 9.82 -46.83
N SER A 52 -8.80 9.06 -47.41
CA SER A 52 -7.34 9.07 -47.36
C SER A 52 -6.70 10.14 -48.26
N VAL A 53 -5.39 10.34 -48.09
CA VAL A 53 -4.31 10.34 -49.11
C VAL A 53 -3.25 11.46 -48.94
N GLN A 54 -2.00 10.99 -48.72
CA GLN A 54 -0.65 11.45 -49.18
C GLN A 54 -0.19 12.89 -48.88
N ASP A 55 0.90 13.12 -48.14
CA ASP A 55 2.33 12.90 -48.43
C ASP A 55 2.91 13.98 -49.36
N GLU A 56 3.74 14.88 -48.80
CA GLU A 56 4.97 15.35 -49.44
C GLU A 56 5.86 16.15 -48.45
N THR A 57 7.09 15.64 -48.34
CA THR A 57 8.37 16.23 -47.90
C THR A 57 8.69 17.52 -48.71
N ASP A 58 9.51 18.51 -48.35
CA ASP A 58 10.83 18.52 -47.70
C ASP A 58 11.31 20.02 -47.55
N PRO A 59 12.59 20.38 -47.25
CA PRO A 59 12.95 21.31 -46.17
C PRO A 59 13.49 22.69 -46.62
N VAL A 60 13.71 23.61 -45.67
CA VAL A 60 14.56 24.79 -45.89
C VAL A 60 15.55 24.94 -44.73
N GLN A 61 16.81 24.68 -45.04
CA GLN A 61 17.98 25.21 -44.34
C GLN A 61 18.22 26.64 -44.85
N ASP A 62 18.57 27.56 -43.95
CA ASP A 62 19.47 28.67 -44.30
C ASP A 62 20.42 28.93 -43.13
N ASN A 63 21.70 28.86 -43.46
CA ASN A 63 22.83 29.30 -42.67
C ASN A 63 23.04 30.80 -42.90
N GLU A 64 23.09 31.59 -41.84
CA GLU A 64 23.88 32.82 -41.86
C GLU A 64 24.79 32.85 -40.61
N SER A 65 26.09 32.89 -40.88
CA SER A 65 27.14 33.26 -39.94
C SER A 65 27.28 34.78 -39.93
N PHE A 66 27.58 35.40 -38.78
CA PHE A 66 28.54 36.50 -38.63
C PHE A 66 28.64 36.93 -37.15
N GLY A 67 29.86 37.16 -36.67
CA GLY A 67 30.12 38.05 -35.52
C GLY A 67 30.61 37.39 -34.23
N VAL A 68 31.91 37.08 -34.17
CA VAL A 68 32.64 36.92 -32.92
C VAL A 68 32.82 38.31 -32.29
N THR A 69 32.30 38.50 -31.08
CA THR A 69 32.86 39.44 -30.10
C THR A 69 32.94 38.72 -28.77
N ASP A 70 34.19 38.50 -28.36
CA ASP A 70 34.63 38.04 -27.05
C ASP A 70 34.27 39.13 -26.04
N ASP A 71 33.41 38.83 -25.06
CA ASP A 71 33.48 39.52 -23.76
C ASP A 71 33.12 38.56 -22.63
N ASN A 72 33.98 38.59 -21.62
CA ASN A 72 34.17 37.57 -20.62
C ASN A 72 33.35 37.97 -19.38
N GLY A 73 32.22 37.30 -19.17
CA GLY A 73 31.35 37.51 -18.01
C GLY A 73 30.72 36.20 -17.60
N GLY A 74 31.46 35.38 -16.84
CA GLY A 74 31.02 34.09 -16.36
C GLY A 74 29.75 34.17 -15.53
N ASP A 75 28.64 33.71 -16.11
CA ASP A 75 27.55 33.10 -15.37
C ASP A 75 27.48 31.66 -15.87
N LEU A 76 28.17 30.76 -15.16
CA LEU A 76 27.87 29.33 -15.22
C LEU A 76 26.46 29.21 -14.63
N SER A 77 25.45 29.42 -15.49
CA SER A 77 24.09 29.02 -15.21
C SER A 77 24.17 27.55 -14.88
N MET A 78 24.09 27.26 -13.58
CA MET A 78 23.95 25.92 -13.04
C MET A 78 22.78 25.29 -13.80
N GLU A 79 23.08 24.47 -14.80
CA GLU A 79 22.10 23.58 -15.39
C GLU A 79 21.43 22.87 -14.22
N GLY A 80 20.14 23.17 -14.05
CA GLY A 80 19.40 22.81 -12.86
C GLY A 80 19.63 21.34 -12.55
N VAL A 81 20.18 21.07 -11.36
CA VAL A 81 20.27 19.72 -10.82
C VAL A 81 18.84 19.17 -10.85
N LYS A 82 18.53 18.34 -11.86
CA LYS A 82 17.24 17.65 -11.96
C LYS A 82 17.09 16.89 -10.65
N GLU A 83 16.17 17.34 -9.81
CA GLU A 83 15.89 16.68 -8.54
C GLU A 83 15.53 15.22 -8.86
N CYS A 84 16.33 14.27 -8.37
CA CYS A 84 16.16 12.88 -8.75
C CYS A 84 14.84 12.33 -8.18
N ASN A 85 13.92 11.98 -9.06
CA ASN A 85 12.70 11.31 -8.68
C ASN A 85 12.96 9.81 -8.42
N PHE A 86 13.09 9.43 -7.15
CA PHE A 86 13.33 8.04 -6.73
C PHE A 86 12.22 7.05 -7.14
N TYR A 87 11.04 7.55 -7.55
CA TYR A 87 9.86 6.74 -7.82
C TYR A 87 9.60 6.49 -9.31
N MET A 88 10.40 7.10 -10.19
CA MET A 88 10.38 6.87 -11.63
C MET A 88 11.67 6.17 -12.05
N GLY A 89 11.52 5.01 -12.69
CA GLY A 89 12.62 4.10 -12.93
C GLY A 89 12.17 2.78 -13.54
N THR A 90 13.10 1.84 -13.51
CA THR A 90 12.92 0.47 -13.98
C THR A 90 13.52 -0.53 -13.00
N TRP A 91 13.08 -1.78 -13.06
CA TRP A 91 13.71 -2.87 -12.34
C TRP A 91 14.86 -3.45 -13.17
N VAL A 92 16.01 -3.65 -12.53
CA VAL A 92 17.20 -4.24 -13.15
C VAL A 92 17.63 -5.48 -12.36
N LYS A 93 18.21 -6.47 -13.04
CA LYS A 93 18.81 -7.62 -12.34
C LYS A 93 20.07 -7.18 -11.60
N ASP A 94 20.26 -7.69 -10.39
CA ASP A 94 21.40 -7.41 -9.54
C ASP A 94 21.80 -8.67 -8.76
N GLU A 95 23.02 -9.15 -9.00
CA GLU A 95 23.51 -10.39 -8.38
C GLU A 95 23.72 -10.26 -6.87
N GLY A 96 23.88 -9.03 -6.36
CA GLY A 96 23.98 -8.76 -4.94
C GLY A 96 22.65 -8.91 -4.17
N TYR A 97 21.54 -9.16 -4.86
CA TYR A 97 20.23 -9.38 -4.24
C TYR A 97 19.94 -10.87 -4.04
N PRO A 98 19.06 -11.22 -3.07
CA PRO A 98 18.46 -10.33 -2.07
C PRO A 98 19.46 -9.89 -0.99
N ILE A 99 19.17 -8.77 -0.31
CA ILE A 99 20.02 -8.19 0.75
C ILE A 99 20.23 -9.18 1.92
N TYR A 100 19.23 -10.03 2.19
CA TYR A 100 19.31 -11.09 3.19
C TYR A 100 18.85 -12.42 2.60
N LYS A 101 19.46 -13.52 3.04
CA LYS A 101 19.15 -14.86 2.56
C LYS A 101 17.71 -15.25 2.92
N GLN A 102 17.04 -15.97 2.03
CA GLN A 102 15.70 -16.50 2.26
C GLN A 102 15.70 -17.46 3.47
N GLY A 103 14.65 -17.44 4.29
CA GLY A 103 14.56 -18.25 5.52
C GLY A 103 15.54 -17.87 6.65
N SER A 104 16.43 -16.90 6.46
CA SER A 104 17.44 -16.52 7.48
C SER A 104 16.91 -15.57 8.57
N CYS A 105 15.77 -14.95 8.33
CA CYS A 105 15.13 -14.00 9.23
C CYS A 105 13.94 -14.66 9.94
N PRO A 106 13.97 -14.82 11.27
CA PRO A 106 12.93 -15.55 12.01
C PRO A 106 11.64 -14.74 12.25
N TYR A 107 11.55 -13.53 11.71
CA TYR A 107 10.45 -12.59 11.93
C TYR A 107 9.51 -12.48 10.72
N VAL A 108 9.76 -13.26 9.67
CA VAL A 108 8.85 -13.39 8.53
C VAL A 108 7.73 -14.35 8.91
N ASP A 109 6.48 -13.89 8.83
CA ASP A 109 5.29 -14.72 8.99
C ASP A 109 5.22 -15.75 7.87
N GLU A 110 4.70 -16.94 8.18
CA GLU A 110 4.58 -18.06 7.22
C GLU A 110 3.92 -17.61 5.90
N ALA A 111 2.96 -16.69 5.94
CA ALA A 111 2.28 -16.21 4.74
C ALA A 111 3.17 -15.50 3.72
N PHE A 112 4.34 -15.00 4.14
CA PHE A 112 5.28 -14.26 3.29
C PHE A 112 6.58 -15.04 3.02
N ASP A 113 6.81 -16.16 3.71
CA ASP A 113 8.02 -16.99 3.54
C ASP A 113 7.88 -18.01 2.39
N CYS A 114 7.84 -17.48 1.17
CA CYS A 114 7.50 -18.25 -0.03
C CYS A 114 8.47 -19.40 -0.32
N GLN A 115 9.77 -19.18 -0.14
CA GLN A 115 10.79 -20.20 -0.40
C GLN A 115 10.70 -21.36 0.59
N SER A 116 10.56 -21.07 1.90
CA SER A 116 10.34 -22.11 2.91
C SER A 116 9.01 -22.85 2.70
N ASN A 117 8.04 -22.22 2.04
CA ASN A 117 6.78 -22.84 1.66
C ASN A 117 6.84 -23.67 0.36
N GLY A 118 8.01 -23.80 -0.27
CA GLY A 118 8.22 -24.66 -1.44
C GLY A 118 8.12 -23.95 -2.79
N ARG A 119 8.24 -22.62 -2.85
CA ARG A 119 8.37 -21.89 -4.11
C ARG A 119 9.71 -22.24 -4.77
N GLY A 120 9.66 -22.82 -5.98
CA GLY A 120 10.85 -23.34 -6.66
C GLY A 120 11.64 -22.30 -7.46
N ASP A 121 10.98 -21.27 -8.00
CA ASP A 121 11.66 -20.18 -8.73
C ASP A 121 12.25 -19.14 -7.77
N SER A 122 13.42 -18.59 -8.11
CA SER A 122 14.12 -17.60 -7.26
C SER A 122 14.54 -16.32 -7.99
N ASP A 123 14.35 -16.25 -9.32
CA ASP A 123 14.68 -15.08 -10.13
C ASP A 123 13.97 -13.79 -9.68
N TYR A 124 12.77 -13.91 -9.11
CA TYR A 124 12.03 -12.76 -8.56
C TYR A 124 12.78 -12.04 -7.43
N LEU A 125 13.76 -12.69 -6.81
CA LEU A 125 14.58 -12.14 -5.73
C LEU A 125 15.76 -11.31 -6.23
N LYS A 126 16.07 -11.37 -7.53
CA LYS A 126 17.26 -10.75 -8.14
C LYS A 126 17.00 -9.37 -8.72
N TRP A 127 15.86 -8.76 -8.42
CA TRP A 127 15.48 -7.47 -8.97
C TRP A 127 15.77 -6.34 -7.99
N ARG A 128 16.44 -5.30 -8.47
CA ARG A 128 16.66 -4.02 -7.80
C ARG A 128 15.96 -2.89 -8.55
N TRP A 129 15.38 -1.94 -7.82
CA TRP A 129 14.82 -0.72 -8.41
C TRP A 129 15.93 0.27 -8.75
N LYS A 130 15.94 0.78 -9.98
CA LYS A 130 16.88 1.80 -10.46
C LYS A 130 16.09 3.00 -11.00
N PRO A 131 16.14 4.17 -10.34
CA PRO A 131 15.57 5.40 -10.87
C PRO A 131 16.23 5.81 -12.19
N ASP A 132 15.48 6.50 -13.06
CA ASP A 132 15.98 6.88 -14.39
C ASP A 132 17.01 8.02 -14.32
N GLY A 133 16.87 8.91 -13.33
CA GLY A 133 17.68 10.13 -13.20
C GLY A 133 18.82 10.08 -12.19
N CYS A 134 18.96 9.00 -11.42
CA CYS A 134 20.07 8.81 -10.49
C CYS A 134 20.17 7.37 -9.97
N ASP A 135 21.27 7.05 -9.30
CA ASP A 135 21.40 5.82 -8.53
C ASP A 135 20.95 6.02 -7.07
N LEU A 136 20.18 5.06 -6.55
CA LEU A 136 19.90 4.99 -5.12
C LEU A 136 21.17 4.60 -4.36
N PRO A 137 21.39 5.15 -3.14
CA PRO A 137 22.45 4.66 -2.27
C PRO A 137 22.22 3.18 -1.99
N ARG A 138 23.29 2.37 -2.09
CA ARG A 138 23.24 0.96 -1.73
C ARG A 138 22.81 0.82 -0.28
N PHE A 139 21.83 -0.05 -0.03
CA PHE A 139 21.31 -0.25 1.32
C PHE A 139 22.42 -0.68 2.28
N ASN A 140 22.56 0.06 3.38
CA ASN A 140 23.49 -0.26 4.45
C ASN A 140 22.74 -0.26 5.77
N ALA A 141 22.55 -1.46 6.33
CA ALA A 141 21.79 -1.67 7.56
C ALA A 141 22.42 -0.96 8.78
N THR A 142 23.75 -0.98 8.89
CA THR A 142 24.50 -0.31 9.97
C THR A 142 24.32 1.20 9.90
N ASP A 143 24.43 1.79 8.71
CA ASP A 143 24.21 3.23 8.51
C ASP A 143 22.73 3.62 8.73
N PHE A 144 21.77 2.80 8.26
CA PHE A 144 20.36 3.01 8.56
C PHE A 144 20.13 3.06 10.07
N LEU A 145 20.58 2.03 10.80
CA LEU A 145 20.45 1.94 12.25
C LEU A 145 21.14 3.12 12.96
N ALA A 146 22.30 3.57 12.48
CA ALA A 146 22.96 4.75 13.01
C ALA A 146 22.13 6.03 12.82
N ARG A 147 21.49 6.21 11.66
CA ARG A 147 20.60 7.37 11.38
C ARG A 147 19.34 7.40 12.23
N ILE A 148 18.84 6.22 12.61
CA ILE A 148 17.68 6.08 13.50
C ILE A 148 18.06 5.81 14.96
N ARG A 149 19.34 5.94 15.33
CA ARG A 149 19.82 5.76 16.71
C ARG A 149 19.01 6.63 17.68
N GLY A 150 18.54 6.02 18.76
CA GLY A 150 17.71 6.71 19.76
C GLY A 150 16.28 7.04 19.30
N LYS A 151 15.88 6.67 18.08
CA LYS A 151 14.59 7.03 17.48
C LYS A 151 13.62 5.85 17.43
N ARG A 152 12.35 6.18 17.21
CA ARG A 152 11.25 5.24 17.03
C ARG A 152 10.71 5.34 15.60
N LEU A 153 10.93 4.30 14.81
CA LEU A 153 10.35 4.15 13.48
C LEU A 153 9.06 3.31 13.59
N MET A 154 7.92 3.89 13.24
CA MET A 154 6.62 3.24 13.38
C MET A 154 5.89 3.15 12.04
N LEU A 155 5.58 1.92 11.64
CA LEU A 155 4.72 1.62 10.51
C LEU A 155 3.28 1.45 11.01
N VAL A 156 2.35 2.26 10.49
CA VAL A 156 0.95 2.29 10.91
C VAL A 156 0.05 2.01 9.71
N GLY A 157 -0.78 0.98 9.76
CA GLY A 157 -1.67 0.72 8.64
C GLY A 157 -2.23 -0.69 8.55
N ASP A 158 -2.49 -1.10 7.32
CA ASP A 158 -3.05 -2.41 7.00
C ASP A 158 -1.98 -3.52 6.92
N SER A 159 -2.38 -4.70 6.43
CA SER A 159 -1.49 -5.87 6.33
C SER A 159 -0.30 -5.65 5.39
N MET A 160 -0.37 -4.69 4.47
CA MET A 160 0.77 -4.35 3.62
C MET A 160 1.86 -3.60 4.41
N ASN A 161 1.49 -2.79 5.39
CA ASN A 161 2.49 -2.18 6.29
C ASN A 161 3.07 -3.21 7.24
N ARG A 162 2.31 -4.25 7.60
CA ARG A 162 2.88 -5.41 8.33
C ARG A 162 3.92 -6.13 7.47
N ASN A 163 3.62 -6.36 6.20
CA ASN A 163 4.55 -6.97 5.25
C ASN A 163 5.83 -6.13 5.05
N GLN A 164 5.70 -4.80 4.95
CA GLN A 164 6.84 -3.88 4.93
C GLN A 164 7.63 -3.86 6.26
N PHE A 165 6.93 -3.95 7.39
CA PHE A 165 7.53 -4.00 8.72
C PHE A 165 8.35 -5.28 8.91
N GLU A 166 7.85 -6.44 8.49
CA GLU A 166 8.61 -7.68 8.57
C GLU A 166 9.88 -7.61 7.69
N SER A 167 9.78 -7.03 6.49
CA SER A 167 10.93 -6.74 5.62
C SER A 167 11.98 -5.85 6.30
N ILE A 168 11.57 -4.70 6.87
CA ILE A 168 12.55 -3.76 7.44
C ILE A 168 13.26 -4.36 8.67
N LEU A 169 12.59 -5.20 9.46
CA LEU A 169 13.23 -5.94 10.54
C LEU A 169 14.34 -6.85 10.00
N CYS A 170 14.07 -7.58 8.92
CA CYS A 170 15.04 -8.49 8.32
C CYS A 170 16.22 -7.74 7.70
N LEU A 171 15.96 -6.65 6.98
CA LEU A 171 17.00 -5.78 6.42
C LEU A 171 17.93 -5.23 7.50
N LEU A 172 17.37 -4.65 8.56
CA LEU A 172 18.18 -4.03 9.61
C LEU A 172 18.92 -5.05 10.47
N ARG A 173 18.36 -6.26 10.64
CA ARG A 173 19.01 -7.34 11.38
C ARG A 173 20.36 -7.76 10.79
N GLU A 174 20.54 -7.63 9.47
CA GLU A 174 21.84 -7.92 8.84
C GLU A 174 22.95 -6.93 9.21
N GLY A 175 22.60 -5.74 9.71
CA GLY A 175 23.56 -4.76 10.23
C GLY A 175 24.06 -5.03 11.65
N LEU A 176 23.64 -6.14 12.27
CA LEU A 176 24.00 -6.49 13.65
C LEU A 176 25.08 -7.57 13.68
N HIS A 177 26.17 -7.30 14.39
CA HIS A 177 27.18 -8.30 14.72
C HIS A 177 26.59 -9.44 15.56
N ASN A 178 25.77 -9.09 16.56
CA ASN A 178 25.02 -10.05 17.36
C ASN A 178 23.52 -9.91 17.07
N LYS A 179 22.98 -10.85 16.29
CA LYS A 179 21.57 -10.87 15.87
C LYS A 179 20.57 -11.07 17.02
N SER A 180 21.02 -11.49 18.22
CA SER A 180 20.14 -11.61 19.41
C SER A 180 19.85 -10.27 20.10
N LYS A 181 20.62 -9.21 19.78
CA LYS A 181 20.40 -7.84 20.28
C LYS A 181 19.25 -7.11 19.58
N MET A 182 18.52 -7.81 18.72
CA MET A 182 17.22 -7.41 18.20
C MET A 182 16.15 -8.36 18.73
N TYR A 183 15.15 -7.82 19.43
CA TYR A 183 14.05 -8.61 19.98
C TYR A 183 12.78 -7.78 20.13
N GLU A 184 11.63 -8.48 20.15
CA GLU A 184 10.35 -7.86 20.50
C GLU A 184 10.26 -7.72 22.03
N ILE A 185 10.01 -6.50 22.52
CA ILE A 185 10.18 -6.16 23.95
C ILE A 185 9.20 -6.86 24.90
N HIS A 186 8.09 -7.41 24.41
CA HIS A 186 7.10 -8.15 25.17
C HIS A 186 7.16 -9.67 24.87
N GLY A 187 8.20 -10.14 24.16
CA GLY A 187 8.35 -11.54 23.76
C GLY A 187 7.27 -12.02 22.78
N HIS A 188 6.61 -11.11 22.08
CA HIS A 188 5.51 -11.45 21.19
C HIS A 188 6.02 -11.97 19.84
N LYS A 189 5.53 -13.16 19.45
CA LYS A 189 5.66 -13.63 18.06
C LYS A 189 4.75 -12.82 17.14
N ILE A 190 5.27 -12.47 15.97
CA ILE A 190 4.49 -11.83 14.91
C ILE A 190 3.42 -12.82 14.45
N THR A 191 2.16 -12.37 14.49
CA THR A 191 0.99 -13.18 14.11
C THR A 191 -0.05 -12.26 13.50
N LYS A 192 -0.94 -12.82 12.66
CA LYS A 192 -2.04 -12.08 12.04
C LYS A 192 -3.01 -11.44 13.05
N GLY A 193 -3.18 -12.05 14.22
CA GLY A 193 -4.15 -11.60 15.24
C GLY A 193 -3.71 -10.37 16.02
N ARG A 194 -2.42 -10.26 16.34
CA ARG A 194 -1.86 -9.16 17.13
C ARG A 194 -1.52 -7.97 16.22
N GLY A 195 -1.95 -6.78 16.64
CA GLY A 195 -1.82 -5.55 15.86
C GLY A 195 -0.84 -4.53 16.44
N TYR A 196 0.06 -4.95 17.33
CA TYR A 196 1.06 -4.06 17.91
C TYR A 196 2.33 -4.84 18.26
N PHE A 197 3.47 -4.38 17.75
CA PHE A 197 4.78 -4.96 18.00
C PHE A 197 5.81 -3.86 18.15
N VAL A 198 6.76 -4.05 19.07
CA VAL A 198 7.89 -3.13 19.26
C VAL A 198 9.17 -3.93 19.30
N PHE A 199 9.98 -3.79 18.27
CA PHE A 199 11.29 -4.42 18.17
C PHE A 199 12.37 -3.42 18.57
N LYS A 200 13.18 -3.78 19.55
CA LYS A 200 14.31 -2.99 20.02
C LYS A 200 15.59 -3.47 19.38
N PHE A 201 16.43 -2.53 18.95
CA PHE A 201 17.81 -2.77 18.52
C PHE A 201 18.73 -2.18 19.59
N GLU A 202 19.25 -3.02 20.48
CA GLU A 202 19.93 -2.57 21.69
C GLU A 202 21.13 -1.67 21.42
N ASP A 203 22.03 -2.08 20.51
CA ASP A 203 23.27 -1.34 20.20
C ASP A 203 23.03 0.06 19.63
N TYR A 204 21.82 0.32 19.12
CA TYR A 204 21.41 1.59 18.54
C TYR A 204 20.36 2.32 19.38
N SER A 205 19.89 1.71 20.47
CA SER A 205 18.86 2.28 21.35
C SER A 205 17.63 2.80 20.58
N CYS A 206 17.29 2.16 19.46
CA CYS A 206 16.17 2.53 18.60
C CYS A 206 15.11 1.42 18.57
N THR A 207 13.91 1.78 18.13
CA THR A 207 12.83 0.81 17.92
C THR A 207 12.26 0.87 16.51
N VAL A 208 11.84 -0.29 16.03
CA VAL A 208 11.00 -0.44 14.84
C VAL A 208 9.67 -1.05 15.29
N GLU A 209 8.57 -0.40 14.95
CA GLU A 209 7.25 -0.67 15.51
C GLU A 209 6.22 -0.86 14.41
N PHE A 210 5.24 -1.72 14.68
CA PHE A 210 4.05 -1.86 13.84
C PHE A 210 2.80 -1.60 14.66
N VAL A 211 1.90 -0.77 14.14
CA VAL A 211 0.55 -0.56 14.69
C VAL A 211 -0.49 -0.83 13.61
N ARG A 212 -1.33 -1.83 13.83
CA ARG A 212 -2.44 -2.15 12.94
C ARG A 212 -3.53 -1.09 13.06
N SER A 213 -3.81 -0.44 11.95
CA SER A 213 -4.97 0.42 11.76
C SER A 213 -5.37 0.33 10.28
N HIS A 214 -6.31 -0.57 9.97
CA HIS A 214 -6.61 -0.91 8.58
C HIS A 214 -7.06 0.28 7.75
N PHE A 215 -7.79 1.19 8.39
CA PHE A 215 -8.46 2.33 7.76
C PHE A 215 -7.92 3.69 8.24
N LEU A 216 -6.97 3.73 9.19
CA LEU A 216 -6.48 4.92 9.91
C LEU A 216 -7.53 5.67 10.76
N VAL A 217 -8.80 5.36 10.57
CA VAL A 217 -9.94 5.85 11.33
C VAL A 217 -10.54 4.76 12.21
N LYS A 218 -11.44 5.15 13.11
CA LYS A 218 -11.94 4.30 14.20
C LYS A 218 -12.87 3.21 13.67
N GLU A 219 -12.38 1.97 13.73
CA GLU A 219 -13.20 0.77 13.62
C GLU A 219 -14.06 0.60 14.89
N GLY A 220 -15.35 0.32 14.69
CA GLY A 220 -16.35 0.19 15.75
C GLY A 220 -17.30 -0.98 15.52
N VAL A 221 -18.24 -1.15 16.45
CA VAL A 221 -19.29 -2.16 16.38
C VAL A 221 -20.62 -1.54 16.80
N ARG A 222 -21.72 -2.02 16.21
CA ARG A 222 -23.09 -1.67 16.58
C ARG A 222 -23.88 -2.95 16.84
N VAL A 223 -24.82 -2.92 17.78
CA VAL A 223 -25.75 -4.02 18.01
C VAL A 223 -27.01 -3.75 17.20
N ASN A 224 -27.47 -4.73 16.41
CA ASN A 224 -28.75 -4.60 15.71
C ASN A 224 -29.94 -5.03 16.60
N ALA A 225 -31.16 -4.86 16.10
CA ALA A 225 -32.37 -5.24 16.83
C ALA A 225 -32.44 -6.72 17.26
N HIS A 226 -31.67 -7.60 16.61
CA HIS A 226 -31.58 -9.03 16.92
C HIS A 226 -30.46 -9.35 17.92
N GLY A 227 -29.79 -8.34 18.50
CA GLY A 227 -28.67 -8.52 19.41
C GLY A 227 -27.33 -8.84 18.74
N ASN A 228 -27.27 -8.91 17.41
CA ASN A 228 -26.03 -9.23 16.69
C ASN A 228 -25.13 -7.99 16.56
N SER A 229 -23.84 -8.19 16.83
CA SER A 229 -22.80 -7.18 16.62
C SER A 229 -22.43 -7.09 15.13
N ASN A 230 -22.57 -5.90 14.56
CA ASN A 230 -22.19 -5.56 13.20
C ASN A 230 -21.05 -4.54 13.20
N PRO A 231 -20.04 -4.67 12.33
CA PRO A 231 -18.94 -3.73 12.28
C PRO A 231 -19.40 -2.38 11.72
N THR A 232 -18.74 -1.31 12.16
CA THR A 232 -18.90 0.05 11.64
C THR A 232 -17.55 0.73 11.50
N LEU A 233 -17.49 1.79 10.69
CA LEU A 233 -16.30 2.60 10.49
C LEU A 233 -16.65 4.07 10.66
N SER A 234 -16.15 4.70 11.72
CA SER A 234 -16.35 6.15 11.96
C SER A 234 -15.32 6.92 11.15
N ILE A 235 -15.71 7.44 9.98
CA ILE A 235 -14.78 8.03 9.01
C ILE A 235 -14.32 9.45 9.39
N ASP A 236 -14.97 10.05 10.38
CA ASP A 236 -14.67 11.35 11.00
C ASP A 236 -13.86 11.23 12.30
N GLN A 237 -13.58 10.02 12.79
CA GLN A 237 -12.85 9.79 14.04
C GLN A 237 -11.55 9.04 13.79
N ILE A 238 -10.43 9.58 14.28
CA ILE A 238 -9.13 8.91 14.16
C ILE A 238 -9.10 7.58 14.95
N ASP A 239 -8.30 6.62 14.48
CA ASP A 239 -8.13 5.34 15.14
C ASP A 239 -7.77 5.49 16.64
N LYS A 240 -8.31 4.60 17.48
CA LYS A 240 -8.08 4.60 18.93
C LYS A 240 -6.61 4.46 19.33
N THR A 241 -5.77 3.92 18.45
CA THR A 241 -4.32 3.74 18.64
C THR A 241 -3.53 5.02 18.36
N ALA A 242 -4.15 6.09 17.87
CA ALA A 242 -3.47 7.32 17.46
C ALA A 242 -2.64 7.99 18.57
N LYS A 243 -2.98 7.76 19.85
CA LYS A 243 -2.15 8.21 20.98
C LYS A 243 -0.73 7.62 20.96
N ARG A 244 -0.53 6.44 20.38
CA ARG A 244 0.78 5.79 20.25
C ARG A 244 1.62 6.43 19.14
N TRP A 245 0.97 6.81 18.03
CA TRP A 245 1.65 7.35 16.85
C TRP A 245 2.39 8.65 17.15
N LYS A 246 1.86 9.49 18.05
CA LYS A 246 2.49 10.75 18.49
C LYS A 246 3.91 10.56 19.05
N ARG A 247 4.24 9.35 19.52
CA ARG A 247 5.51 9.07 20.19
C ARG A 247 6.62 8.62 19.22
N ALA A 248 6.31 8.48 17.93
CA ALA A 248 7.28 8.04 16.93
C ALA A 248 8.03 9.24 16.32
N ASP A 249 9.32 9.07 16.04
CA ASP A 249 10.14 10.08 15.35
C ASP A 249 10.01 9.95 13.83
N ILE A 250 9.79 8.72 13.35
CA ILE A 250 9.57 8.44 11.94
C ILE A 250 8.28 7.63 11.82
N LEU A 251 7.31 8.15 11.06
CA LEU A 251 6.02 7.51 10.83
C LEU A 251 5.90 7.09 9.37
N VAL A 252 5.43 5.88 9.12
CA VAL A 252 5.11 5.39 7.78
C VAL A 252 3.66 4.89 7.79
N PHE A 253 2.76 5.71 7.27
CA PHE A 253 1.34 5.39 7.19
C PHE A 253 0.99 4.67 5.89
N ASN A 254 -0.01 3.80 5.92
CA ASN A 254 -0.68 3.35 4.71
C ASN A 254 -2.14 2.98 5.00
N THR A 255 -2.99 3.08 3.98
CA THR A 255 -4.26 2.36 3.95
C THR A 255 -4.77 2.23 2.51
N GLY A 256 -5.38 1.09 2.18
CA GLY A 256 -5.97 0.91 0.85
C GLY A 256 -6.56 -0.47 0.59
N HIS A 257 -5.96 -1.54 1.12
CA HIS A 257 -6.32 -2.93 0.78
C HIS A 257 -7.60 -3.42 1.47
N TRP A 258 -8.09 -2.64 2.45
CA TRP A 258 -9.35 -2.89 3.14
C TRP A 258 -10.51 -2.07 2.58
N TRP A 259 -10.24 -1.10 1.71
CA TRP A 259 -11.25 -0.28 1.03
C TRP A 259 -11.74 -0.99 -0.24
N THR A 260 -12.41 -2.13 -0.06
CA THR A 260 -13.08 -2.90 -1.10
C THR A 260 -14.47 -3.29 -0.65
N HIS A 261 -15.42 -3.42 -1.57
CA HIS A 261 -16.83 -3.67 -1.24
C HIS A 261 -17.03 -4.85 -0.29
N GLY A 262 -16.29 -5.96 -0.46
CA GLY A 262 -16.40 -7.11 0.44
C GLY A 262 -15.99 -6.83 1.89
N LYS A 263 -14.99 -5.96 2.10
CA LYS A 263 -14.45 -5.64 3.43
C LYS A 263 -15.13 -4.44 4.10
N THR A 264 -15.90 -3.67 3.36
CA THR A 264 -16.64 -2.49 3.85
C THR A 264 -18.15 -2.71 3.88
N ALA A 265 -18.58 -3.97 4.02
CA ALA A 265 -19.99 -4.39 4.00
C ALA A 265 -20.79 -3.83 2.81
N ARG A 266 -20.12 -3.65 1.66
CA ARG A 266 -20.65 -3.03 0.44
C ARG A 266 -21.27 -1.64 0.66
N GLY A 267 -20.83 -0.95 1.70
CA GLY A 267 -21.34 0.36 2.11
C GLY A 267 -22.68 0.33 2.86
N LYS A 268 -23.26 -0.85 3.13
CA LYS A 268 -24.57 -0.98 3.78
C LYS A 268 -24.43 -0.89 5.29
N ASN A 269 -25.00 0.15 5.90
CA ASN A 269 -25.04 0.34 7.36
C ASN A 269 -23.67 0.15 8.04
N TYR A 270 -22.61 0.68 7.43
CA TYR A 270 -21.21 0.48 7.83
C TYR A 270 -20.50 1.79 8.19
N TYR A 271 -20.59 2.80 7.34
CA TYR A 271 -19.91 4.07 7.54
C TYR A 271 -20.71 4.98 8.48
N LYS A 272 -20.02 5.64 9.42
CA LYS A 272 -20.60 6.51 10.45
C LYS A 272 -19.88 7.86 10.46
N GLU A 273 -20.63 8.94 10.70
CA GLU A 273 -20.10 10.26 11.08
C GLU A 273 -20.94 10.83 12.22
N GLY A 274 -20.31 11.27 13.31
CA GLY A 274 -21.01 11.59 14.55
C GLY A 274 -21.86 10.40 15.01
N ASP A 275 -23.17 10.62 15.12
CA ASP A 275 -24.17 9.59 15.41
C ASP A 275 -24.95 9.10 14.20
N TYR A 276 -24.69 9.66 13.02
CA TYR A 276 -25.34 9.26 11.79
C TYR A 276 -24.67 8.03 11.18
N LEU A 277 -25.45 6.96 10.99
CA LEU A 277 -25.05 5.75 10.29
C LEU A 277 -25.64 5.78 8.88
N TYR A 278 -24.78 5.79 7.86
CA TYR A 278 -25.25 5.80 6.48
C TYR A 278 -25.90 4.46 6.10
N PRO A 279 -27.17 4.46 5.62
CA PRO A 279 -27.82 3.23 5.17
C PRO A 279 -27.09 2.58 3.99
N GLN A 280 -26.64 3.41 3.05
CA GLN A 280 -25.78 3.07 1.92
C GLN A 280 -24.81 4.23 1.69
N PHE A 281 -23.52 3.94 1.55
CA PHE A 281 -22.52 4.98 1.29
C PHE A 281 -21.42 4.49 0.36
N ASP A 282 -20.89 5.40 -0.45
CA ASP A 282 -19.84 5.08 -1.40
C ASP A 282 -18.48 4.94 -0.71
N SER A 283 -17.75 3.89 -1.08
CA SER A 283 -16.47 3.56 -0.45
C SER A 283 -15.32 4.49 -0.86
N VAL A 284 -15.39 5.10 -2.05
CA VAL A 284 -14.39 6.06 -2.54
C VAL A 284 -14.57 7.39 -1.82
N VAL A 285 -15.81 7.84 -1.64
CA VAL A 285 -16.14 9.02 -0.82
C VAL A 285 -15.72 8.78 0.63
N ALA A 286 -16.02 7.61 1.20
CA ALA A 286 -15.58 7.24 2.54
C ALA A 286 -14.05 7.24 2.70
N TYR A 287 -13.32 6.71 1.71
CA TYR A 287 -11.84 6.71 1.69
C TYR A 287 -11.29 8.12 1.77
N LYS A 288 -11.81 9.03 0.93
CA LYS A 288 -11.40 10.43 0.90
C LYS A 288 -11.66 11.14 2.24
N ARG A 289 -12.85 10.94 2.84
CA ARG A 289 -13.19 11.51 4.15
C ARG A 289 -12.29 10.98 5.27
N ALA A 290 -12.05 9.67 5.30
CA ALA A 290 -11.17 9.05 6.28
C ALA A 290 -9.70 9.53 6.16
N LEU A 291 -9.21 9.70 4.92
CA LEU A 291 -7.88 10.28 4.70
C LEU A 291 -7.80 11.74 5.15
N ARG A 292 -8.85 12.55 4.94
CA ARG A 292 -8.91 13.91 5.50
C ARG A 292 -8.92 13.92 7.03
N THR A 293 -9.60 12.96 7.67
CA THR A 293 -9.54 12.77 9.13
C THR A 293 -8.12 12.45 9.60
N TRP A 294 -7.40 11.57 8.89
CA TRP A 294 -5.99 11.28 9.16
C TRP A 294 -5.09 12.50 8.94
N ALA A 295 -5.27 13.23 7.84
CA ALA A 295 -4.52 14.45 7.52
C ALA A 295 -4.68 15.51 8.62
N ASN A 296 -5.93 15.76 9.03
CA ASN A 296 -6.25 16.66 10.15
C ASN A 296 -5.59 16.22 11.46
N TRP A 297 -5.46 14.90 11.69
CA TRP A 297 -4.75 14.41 12.85
C TRP A 297 -3.25 14.68 12.74
N VAL A 298 -2.63 14.46 11.57
CA VAL A 298 -1.21 14.75 11.34
C VAL A 298 -0.93 16.23 11.58
N ASP A 299 -1.69 17.12 10.95
CA ASP A 299 -1.51 18.58 11.06
C ASP A 299 -1.60 19.09 12.51
N LYS A 300 -2.45 18.45 13.33
CA LYS A 300 -2.63 18.83 14.74
C LYS A 300 -1.60 18.23 15.69
N ASN A 301 -0.92 17.16 15.32
CA ASN A 301 -0.18 16.33 16.29
C ASN A 301 1.28 16.05 15.92
N VAL A 302 1.69 16.29 14.68
CA VAL A 302 3.05 16.05 14.21
C VAL A 302 3.83 17.35 14.19
N ASN A 303 5.04 17.32 14.75
CA ASN A 303 5.99 18.41 14.64
C ASN A 303 6.99 18.13 13.51
N PRO A 304 6.89 18.80 12.34
CA PRO A 304 7.75 18.52 11.18
C PRO A 304 9.24 18.87 11.41
N LYS A 305 9.57 19.63 12.47
CA LYS A 305 10.97 19.89 12.85
C LYS A 305 11.61 18.70 13.59
N LYS A 306 10.79 17.82 14.17
CA LYS A 306 11.25 16.68 14.99
C LYS A 306 10.89 15.33 14.38
N GLN A 307 9.82 15.27 13.61
CA GLN A 307 9.23 14.03 13.10
C GLN A 307 9.24 14.02 11.58
N LEU A 308 9.55 12.86 11.02
CA LEU A 308 9.47 12.58 9.59
C LEU A 308 8.26 11.69 9.31
N VAL A 309 7.36 12.13 8.44
CA VAL A 309 6.17 11.37 8.09
C VAL A 309 6.19 10.97 6.63
N PHE A 310 5.97 9.68 6.41
CA PHE A 310 5.72 9.09 5.11
C PHE A 310 4.27 8.63 5.01
N TYR A 311 3.70 8.76 3.82
CA TYR A 311 2.54 7.99 3.40
C TYR A 311 2.99 7.03 2.30
N ARG A 312 2.84 5.73 2.51
CA ARG A 312 3.21 4.71 1.53
C ARG A 312 2.07 4.51 0.54
N GLY A 313 2.39 4.70 -0.74
CA GLY A 313 1.45 4.58 -1.85
C GLY A 313 0.83 3.19 -1.99
N TYR A 314 -0.26 3.12 -2.75
CA TYR A 314 -1.02 1.89 -2.95
C TYR A 314 -0.21 0.88 -3.77
N SER A 315 -0.15 -0.36 -3.30
CA SER A 315 0.41 -1.51 -4.02
C SER A 315 -0.75 -2.25 -4.68
N SER A 316 -0.77 -2.36 -6.00
CA SER A 316 -1.83 -3.09 -6.69
C SER A 316 -1.69 -4.60 -6.47
N ALA A 317 -2.82 -5.31 -6.51
CA ALA A 317 -2.84 -6.76 -6.62
C ALA A 317 -2.74 -7.19 -8.09
N HIS A 318 -2.15 -8.34 -8.37
CA HIS A 318 -1.95 -8.84 -9.73
C HIS A 318 -2.70 -10.14 -9.98
N PHE A 319 -4.00 -10.06 -10.21
CA PHE A 319 -4.80 -11.24 -10.59
C PHE A 319 -4.97 -11.33 -12.12
N ARG A 320 -4.89 -12.55 -12.65
CA ARG A 320 -5.26 -12.91 -14.03
C ARG A 320 -6.51 -13.78 -14.03
N GLY A 321 -7.44 -13.51 -14.95
CA GLY A 321 -8.63 -14.35 -15.16
C GLY A 321 -9.75 -14.17 -14.13
N GLY A 322 -9.71 -13.10 -13.32
CA GLY A 322 -10.70 -12.79 -12.28
C GLY A 322 -10.06 -12.01 -11.13
N ASP A 323 -10.84 -11.68 -10.11
CA ASP A 323 -10.38 -11.10 -8.84
C ASP A 323 -10.12 -12.21 -7.79
N TRP A 324 -9.64 -11.81 -6.61
CA TRP A 324 -9.36 -12.69 -5.47
C TRP A 324 -10.54 -13.60 -5.04
N ASP A 325 -11.78 -13.18 -5.29
CA ASP A 325 -13.02 -13.89 -4.95
C ASP A 325 -13.79 -14.46 -6.16
N SER A 326 -13.28 -14.25 -7.39
CA SER A 326 -13.94 -14.67 -8.64
C SER A 326 -13.07 -15.55 -9.54
N GLY A 327 -12.01 -16.17 -8.98
CA GLY A 327 -11.18 -17.15 -9.69
C GLY A 327 -9.87 -16.60 -10.25
N GLY A 328 -9.49 -15.38 -9.88
CA GLY A 328 -8.20 -14.76 -10.24
C GLY A 328 -6.99 -15.53 -9.71
N SER A 329 -5.89 -15.49 -10.47
CA SER A 329 -4.64 -16.20 -10.17
C SER A 329 -3.41 -15.36 -10.52
N CYS A 330 -2.34 -15.47 -9.72
CA CYS A 330 -0.98 -15.01 -10.02
C CYS A 330 0.02 -16.17 -10.06
N ASN A 331 -0.46 -17.41 -9.97
CA ASN A 331 0.40 -18.58 -10.07
C ASN A 331 1.04 -18.70 -11.46
N GLY A 332 2.32 -19.08 -11.47
CA GLY A 332 3.14 -19.20 -12.68
C GLY A 332 3.84 -17.91 -13.12
N GLU A 333 3.59 -16.79 -12.47
CA GLU A 333 4.29 -15.54 -12.77
C GLU A 333 5.70 -15.54 -12.14
N THR A 334 6.73 -15.64 -12.96
CA THR A 334 8.14 -15.76 -12.50
C THR A 334 9.03 -14.58 -12.90
N GLY A 335 8.49 -13.64 -13.69
CA GLY A 335 9.18 -12.41 -14.10
C GLY A 335 8.27 -11.19 -14.10
N PRO A 336 8.84 -9.98 -14.03
CA PRO A 336 8.10 -8.74 -13.99
C PRO A 336 7.35 -8.48 -15.31
N VAL A 337 6.34 -7.61 -15.24
CA VAL A 337 5.71 -6.98 -16.39
C VAL A 337 6.66 -5.92 -16.93
N LEU A 338 7.02 -5.99 -18.22
CA LEU A 338 7.88 -5.00 -18.88
C LEU A 338 7.11 -4.00 -19.74
N SER A 339 5.86 -4.30 -20.09
CA SER A 339 4.98 -3.46 -20.91
C SER A 339 3.51 -3.65 -20.54
N GLY A 340 2.65 -2.71 -20.94
CA GLY A 340 1.21 -2.79 -20.76
C GLY A 340 0.63 -1.71 -19.84
N THR A 341 -0.69 -1.58 -19.87
CA THR A 341 -1.44 -0.48 -19.23
C THR A 341 -1.31 -0.48 -17.70
N ILE A 342 -1.07 -1.64 -17.08
CA ILE A 342 -0.90 -1.76 -15.64
C ILE A 342 0.29 -0.91 -15.12
N LEU A 343 1.34 -0.74 -15.92
CA LEU A 343 2.54 0.02 -15.53
C LEU A 343 2.24 1.52 -15.33
N ASN A 344 1.24 2.03 -16.04
CA ASN A 344 0.79 3.42 -15.98
C ASN A 344 -0.51 3.57 -15.17
N ASN A 345 -1.03 2.47 -14.62
CA ASN A 345 -2.24 2.52 -13.81
C ASN A 345 -1.97 3.25 -12.49
N TYR A 346 -2.55 4.43 -12.38
CA TYR A 346 -2.56 5.24 -11.17
C TYR A 346 -3.98 5.24 -10.58
N PRO A 347 -4.25 4.39 -9.58
CA PRO A 347 -5.62 4.10 -9.14
C PRO A 347 -6.26 5.32 -8.47
N GLN A 348 -7.59 5.38 -8.46
CA GLN A 348 -8.35 6.49 -7.86
C GLN A 348 -7.95 6.77 -6.40
N LYS A 349 -7.59 5.73 -5.64
CA LYS A 349 -7.07 5.86 -4.26
C LYS A 349 -5.81 6.74 -4.22
N MET A 350 -4.91 6.59 -5.18
CA MET A 350 -3.69 7.39 -5.23
C MET A 350 -3.96 8.83 -5.64
N LYS A 351 -4.91 9.07 -6.55
CA LYS A 351 -5.36 10.45 -6.87
C LYS A 351 -5.92 11.17 -5.64
N ILE A 352 -6.67 10.45 -4.80
CA ILE A 352 -7.19 10.98 -3.52
C ILE A 352 -6.05 11.23 -2.54
N VAL A 353 -5.06 10.35 -2.46
CA VAL A 353 -3.87 10.57 -1.63
C VAL A 353 -3.15 11.84 -2.07
N ASP A 354 -2.90 12.05 -3.36
CA ASP A 354 -2.26 13.26 -3.86
C ASP A 354 -3.05 14.53 -3.52
N GLU A 355 -4.38 14.49 -3.69
CA GLU A 355 -5.26 15.59 -3.32
C GLU A 355 -5.14 15.92 -1.83
N VAL A 356 -5.26 14.91 -0.96
CA VAL A 356 -5.21 15.11 0.50
C VAL A 356 -3.82 15.61 0.93
N LEU A 357 -2.73 15.06 0.39
CA LEU A 357 -1.38 15.50 0.75
C LEU A 357 -1.09 16.94 0.32
N LYS A 358 -1.69 17.42 -0.77
CA LYS A 358 -1.59 18.83 -1.22
C LYS A 358 -2.34 19.80 -0.29
N GLU A 359 -3.38 19.33 0.39
CA GLU A 359 -4.20 20.12 1.32
C GLU A 359 -3.56 20.23 2.73
N MET A 360 -2.55 19.41 3.04
CA MET A 360 -1.95 19.32 4.38
C MET A 360 -0.98 20.46 4.70
N GLN A 361 -0.99 20.89 5.96
CA GLN A 361 -0.04 21.89 6.47
C GLN A 361 1.29 21.27 6.87
N VAL A 362 1.27 20.07 7.45
CA VAL A 362 2.47 19.33 7.80
C VAL A 362 2.95 18.56 6.57
N PRO A 363 4.22 18.75 6.13
CA PRO A 363 4.74 18.06 4.97
C PRO A 363 4.84 16.56 5.23
N VAL A 364 4.14 15.78 4.41
CA VAL A 364 4.23 14.32 4.38
C VAL A 364 4.90 13.87 3.09
N LYS A 365 5.89 12.99 3.20
CA LYS A 365 6.57 12.41 2.03
C LYS A 365 5.74 11.26 1.46
N LEU A 366 5.28 11.40 0.23
CA LEU A 366 4.67 10.28 -0.48
C LEU A 366 5.77 9.28 -0.89
N LEU A 367 5.80 8.12 -0.24
CA LEU A 367 6.58 6.98 -0.69
C LEU A 367 5.81 6.33 -1.85
N ASN A 368 5.96 6.88 -3.06
CA ASN A 368 5.15 6.53 -4.24
C ASN A 368 5.59 5.19 -4.86
N VAL A 369 5.23 4.09 -4.20
CA VAL A 369 5.61 2.73 -4.62
C VAL A 369 4.66 2.12 -5.64
N THR A 370 3.59 2.83 -6.04
CA THR A 370 2.55 2.25 -6.90
C THR A 370 3.12 1.78 -8.23
N ARG A 371 3.84 2.67 -8.93
CA ARG A 371 4.39 2.36 -10.23
C ARG A 371 5.40 1.21 -10.18
N LEU A 372 6.43 1.32 -9.32
CA LEU A 372 7.46 0.28 -9.21
C LEU A 372 6.87 -1.08 -8.81
N THR A 373 5.79 -1.09 -8.04
CA THR A 373 5.14 -2.33 -7.62
C THR A 373 4.28 -2.95 -8.73
N ASN A 374 3.70 -2.15 -9.63
CA ASN A 374 2.92 -2.64 -10.77
C ASN A 374 3.75 -3.48 -11.78
N PHE A 375 5.09 -3.35 -11.76
CA PHE A 375 5.96 -4.25 -12.53
C PHE A 375 5.96 -5.67 -11.96
N ARG A 376 5.72 -5.84 -10.67
CA ARG A 376 6.22 -6.99 -9.92
C ARG A 376 5.21 -8.11 -9.76
N LYS A 377 4.46 -8.48 -10.80
CA LYS A 377 3.51 -9.61 -10.72
C LYS A 377 4.15 -10.92 -10.23
N ASP A 378 5.46 -11.07 -10.38
CA ASP A 378 6.29 -12.19 -9.93
C ASP A 378 6.52 -12.24 -8.42
N GLY A 379 6.39 -11.12 -7.70
CA GLY A 379 6.79 -11.01 -6.29
C GLY A 379 5.77 -11.55 -5.27
N HIS A 380 4.61 -12.01 -5.71
CA HIS A 380 3.51 -12.41 -4.83
C HIS A 380 3.68 -13.84 -4.26
N PRO A 381 3.17 -14.13 -3.05
CA PRO A 381 3.16 -15.49 -2.52
C PRO A 381 2.38 -16.49 -3.36
N SER A 382 1.30 -16.06 -4.03
CA SER A 382 0.45 -16.95 -4.81
C SER A 382 -0.07 -18.12 -3.93
N ILE A 383 0.27 -19.36 -4.27
CA ILE A 383 -0.06 -20.56 -3.50
C ILE A 383 0.92 -20.83 -2.34
N TYR A 384 2.06 -20.15 -2.30
CA TYR A 384 3.17 -20.37 -1.36
C TYR A 384 3.01 -19.56 -0.06
N GLY A 385 1.76 -19.40 0.40
CA GLY A 385 1.45 -18.73 1.68
C GLY A 385 1.35 -19.68 2.87
N LYS A 386 1.57 -20.98 2.67
CA LYS A 386 1.63 -22.02 3.71
C LYS A 386 2.54 -23.15 3.28
N ASN A 387 3.19 -23.80 4.24
CA ASN A 387 4.13 -24.86 3.93
C ASN A 387 3.44 -26.13 3.38
N VAL A 388 3.88 -26.57 2.19
CA VAL A 388 3.38 -27.76 1.50
C VAL A 388 4.08 -29.06 1.96
N THR A 389 5.26 -28.97 2.60
CA THR A 389 6.11 -30.14 2.93
C THR A 389 5.57 -31.07 4.02
N ALA A 390 4.47 -30.72 4.70
CA ALA A 390 3.89 -31.55 5.77
C ALA A 390 2.82 -32.56 5.30
N GLY A 391 2.83 -32.99 4.03
CA GLY A 391 1.82 -33.90 3.47
C GLY A 391 0.39 -33.32 3.42
N LYS A 392 0.24 -32.01 3.69
CA LYS A 392 -1.03 -31.30 3.65
C LYS A 392 -1.24 -30.73 2.26
N LYS A 393 -2.34 -31.11 1.60
CA LYS A 393 -2.80 -30.43 0.38
C LYS A 393 -3.12 -28.98 0.73
N VAL A 394 -2.26 -28.05 0.31
CA VAL A 394 -2.57 -26.62 0.33
C VAL A 394 -3.56 -26.34 -0.79
N SER A 395 -4.62 -25.60 -0.50
CA SER A 395 -5.61 -25.27 -1.51
C SER A 395 -5.00 -24.34 -2.55
N THR A 396 -4.93 -24.78 -3.79
CA THR A 396 -4.50 -23.97 -4.94
C THR A 396 -5.59 -23.00 -5.42
N ARG A 397 -6.81 -23.11 -4.88
CA ARG A 397 -7.97 -22.28 -5.26
C ARG A 397 -7.92 -20.86 -4.70
N ARG A 398 -7.22 -20.62 -3.59
CA ARG A 398 -7.06 -19.29 -2.99
C ARG A 398 -5.61 -18.90 -3.01
N GLN A 399 -5.29 -17.90 -3.82
CA GLN A 399 -3.95 -17.37 -3.99
C GLN A 399 -3.83 -16.00 -3.35
N ASP A 400 -2.66 -15.71 -2.77
CA ASP A 400 -2.35 -14.37 -2.31
C ASP A 400 -1.60 -13.61 -3.41
N CYS A 401 -2.33 -12.78 -4.14
CA CYS A 401 -1.78 -11.90 -5.18
C CYS A 401 -1.82 -10.43 -4.75
N SER A 402 -1.83 -10.17 -3.44
CA SER A 402 -1.89 -8.81 -2.87
C SER A 402 -0.68 -8.52 -1.98
N HIS A 403 -0.29 -9.48 -1.13
CA HIS A 403 0.93 -9.37 -0.31
C HIS A 403 2.17 -9.80 -1.08
N TRP A 404 3.34 -9.65 -0.49
CA TRP A 404 4.62 -9.91 -1.13
C TRP A 404 5.42 -10.97 -0.38
N CYS A 405 6.11 -11.82 -1.14
CA CYS A 405 7.16 -12.68 -0.62
C CYS A 405 8.25 -11.84 0.05
N LEU A 406 8.86 -12.39 1.10
CA LEU A 406 10.04 -11.83 1.76
C LEU A 406 11.20 -12.84 1.73
N PRO A 407 12.42 -12.43 1.32
CA PRO A 407 12.78 -11.13 0.72
C PRO A 407 12.02 -10.84 -0.59
N GLY A 408 11.93 -9.57 -0.99
CA GLY A 408 11.18 -9.17 -2.17
C GLY A 408 10.84 -7.68 -2.26
N VAL A 409 9.70 -7.37 -2.90
CA VAL A 409 9.27 -6.00 -3.22
C VAL A 409 9.26 -5.04 -2.02
N PRO A 410 8.82 -5.44 -0.80
CA PRO A 410 8.85 -4.54 0.35
C PRO A 410 10.26 -4.11 0.78
N ASP A 411 11.30 -4.87 0.39
CA ASP A 411 12.69 -4.48 0.64
C ASP A 411 13.00 -3.17 -0.10
N ALA A 412 12.63 -3.09 -1.38
CA ALA A 412 12.81 -1.88 -2.18
C ALA A 412 12.03 -0.67 -1.61
N TRP A 413 10.86 -0.89 -0.99
CA TRP A 413 10.15 0.20 -0.30
C TRP A 413 10.95 0.75 0.87
N ASN A 414 11.63 -0.13 1.61
CA ASN A 414 12.48 0.24 2.73
C ASN A 414 13.82 0.85 2.28
N GLU A 415 14.35 0.44 1.12
CA GLU A 415 15.48 1.10 0.47
C GLU A 415 15.16 2.55 0.08
N LEU A 416 13.93 2.84 -0.37
CA LEU A 416 13.50 4.21 -0.67
C LEU A 416 13.37 5.08 0.59
N ILE A 417 12.95 4.49 1.73
CA ILE A 417 13.00 5.17 3.03
C ILE A 417 14.46 5.47 3.38
N TYR A 418 15.36 4.49 3.24
CA TYR A 418 16.79 4.66 3.48
C TYR A 418 17.39 5.79 2.62
N ALA A 419 17.13 5.77 1.31
CA ALA A 419 17.59 6.80 0.38
C ALA A 419 17.12 8.20 0.77
N THR A 420 15.89 8.31 1.28
CA THR A 420 15.37 9.58 1.82
C THR A 420 16.16 10.04 3.04
N LEU A 421 16.46 9.14 3.99
CA LEU A 421 17.23 9.44 5.20
C LEU A 421 18.67 9.84 4.86
N VAL A 422 19.27 9.21 3.85
CA VAL A 422 20.60 9.58 3.34
C VAL A 422 20.58 10.99 2.75
N SER A 423 19.61 11.28 1.89
CA SER A 423 19.52 12.55 1.15
C SER A 423 19.24 13.75 2.06
N GLN A 424 18.39 13.58 3.08
CA GLN A 424 18.07 14.68 4.00
C GLN A 424 19.31 15.20 4.76
N GLN A 425 20.24 14.33 5.11
CA GLN A 425 21.41 14.70 5.90
C GLN A 425 22.49 15.38 5.06
N ILE A 426 22.56 15.08 3.76
CA ILE A 426 23.42 15.81 2.81
C ILE A 426 22.92 17.25 2.65
N GLY A 427 21.60 17.44 2.56
CA GLY A 427 20.99 18.77 2.52
C GLY A 427 21.19 19.60 3.79
N THR A 428 21.25 18.96 4.98
CA THR A 428 21.57 19.68 6.22
C THR A 428 23.04 20.08 6.31
N LYS A 429 23.96 19.21 5.85
CA LYS A 429 25.40 19.54 5.80
C LYS A 429 25.72 20.70 4.85
N LYS A 430 25.06 20.76 3.69
CA LYS A 430 25.19 21.88 2.73
C LYS A 430 24.62 23.22 3.20
N LYS A 431 23.80 23.25 4.26
CA LYS A 431 23.25 24.50 4.86
C LYS A 431 24.09 25.03 6.03
N ILE A 432 25.12 24.29 6.46
CA ILE A 432 25.98 24.62 7.60
C ILE A 432 27.40 25.03 7.14
N GLN A 433 27.73 24.79 5.86
CA GLN A 433 28.81 25.48 5.14
C GLN A 433 28.21 26.70 4.44
#